data_AF-A0A5K0XTA2-F1
#
_entry.id   AF-A0A5K0XTA2-F1
#
_cell.length_a   1.000
_cell.length_b   1.000
_cell.length_c   1.000
_cell.angle_alpha   90.00
_cell.angle_beta   90.00
_cell.angle_gamma   90.00
#
_symmetry.space_group_name_H-M   'P 1'
#
loop_
_entity.id
_entity.type
_entity.pdbx_description
1 polymer ?
#
loop_
_entity_poly.entity_id
_entity_poly.type
_entity_poly.pdbx_seq_one_letter_code
_entity_poly.pdbx_strand_id
1 'polypeptide(L)'
;LEVEMIRKAHNFGLLTTPYAFKPEEAVAMAKAGADIIVAHMGLTTSGSIGAKTAVSLEESVALVQEIADAAKQINPHVIILCHG
;
A
#
# COMPACT_ATOMS: atom_id res chain seq x y z
N LEU A 1 3.13 -14.84 1.63
CA LEU A 1 4.34 -14.94 0.79
C LEU A 1 4.96 -13.57 0.55
N GLU A 2 4.18 -12.59 0.10
CA GLU A 2 4.66 -11.23 -0.24
C GLU A 2 5.30 -10.48 0.94
N VAL A 3 4.66 -10.47 2.12
CA VAL A 3 5.20 -9.82 3.32
C VAL A 3 6.57 -10.38 3.72
N GLU A 4 6.76 -11.69 3.59
CA GLU A 4 8.03 -12.35 3.89
C GLU A 4 9.11 -11.99 2.86
N MET A 5 8.72 -11.85 1.58
CA MET A 5 9.61 -11.39 0.52
C MET A 5 10.08 -9.96 0.79
N ILE A 6 9.17 -9.05 1.18
CA ILE A 6 9.54 -7.68 1.58
C ILE A 6 10.52 -7.68 2.74
N ARG A 7 10.28 -8.50 3.77
CA ARG A 7 11.20 -8.60 4.92
C ARG A 7 12.61 -9.01 4.50
N LYS A 8 12.71 -10.01 3.62
CA LYS A 8 14.00 -10.47 3.10
C LYS A 8 14.69 -9.41 2.25
N ALA A 9 13.95 -8.72 1.39
CA ALA A 9 14.49 -7.65 0.55
C ALA A 9 15.02 -6.48 1.41
N HIS A 10 14.26 -6.04 2.41
CA HIS A 10 14.68 -5.02 3.36
C HIS A 10 15.95 -5.45 4.11
N ASN A 11 16.00 -6.69 4.59
CA ASN A 11 17.20 -7.23 5.27
C ASN A 11 18.43 -7.34 4.36
N PHE A 12 18.24 -7.39 3.03
CA PHE A 12 19.33 -7.30 2.05
C PHE A 12 19.71 -5.85 1.68
N GLY A 13 19.11 -4.85 2.31
CA GLY A 13 19.37 -3.44 2.04
C GLY A 13 18.77 -2.95 0.72
N LEU A 14 17.79 -3.67 0.16
CA LEU A 14 17.05 -3.22 -1.02
C LEU A 14 15.96 -2.24 -0.59
N LEU A 15 15.72 -1.23 -1.43
CA LEU A 15 14.54 -0.37 -1.29
C LEU A 15 13.27 -1.20 -1.56
N THR A 16 12.28 -1.08 -0.67
CA THR A 16 11.04 -1.85 -0.72
C THR A 16 9.81 -0.95 -0.85
N THR A 17 8.96 -1.26 -1.84
CA THR A 17 7.81 -0.42 -2.20
C THR A 17 6.52 -1.24 -2.44
N PRO A 18 6.06 -2.08 -1.48
CA PRO A 18 4.89 -2.93 -1.67
C PRO A 18 3.58 -2.15 -1.82
N TYR A 19 2.62 -2.78 -2.50
CA TYR A 19 1.22 -2.39 -2.45
C TYR A 19 0.54 -2.87 -1.16
N ALA A 20 -0.46 -2.11 -0.71
CA ALA A 20 -1.43 -2.53 0.30
C ALA A 20 -2.83 -2.09 -0.14
N PHE A 21 -3.82 -2.97 -0.01
CA PHE A 21 -5.21 -2.72 -0.40
C PHE A 21 -6.11 -2.40 0.80
N LYS A 22 -5.63 -2.68 2.02
CA LYS A 22 -6.36 -2.47 3.28
C LYS A 22 -5.41 -2.23 4.46
N PRO A 23 -5.91 -1.68 5.59
CA PRO A 23 -5.08 -1.32 6.74
C PRO A 23 -4.24 -2.47 7.32
N GLU A 24 -4.76 -3.70 7.37
CA GLU A 24 -4.04 -4.83 7.95
C GLU A 24 -2.82 -5.23 7.12
N GLU A 25 -2.90 -5.06 5.80
CA GLU A 25 -1.78 -5.31 4.89
C GLU A 25 -0.70 -4.24 5.07
N ALA A 26 -1.11 -2.98 5.24
CA ALA A 26 -0.21 -1.87 5.52
C ALA A 26 0.59 -2.10 6.80
N VAL A 27 -0.08 -2.56 7.88
CA VAL A 27 0.57 -2.97 9.13
C VAL A 27 1.57 -4.09 8.89
N ALA A 28 1.20 -5.11 8.11
CA ALA A 28 2.08 -6.23 7.81
C ALA A 28 3.33 -5.82 7.01
N MET A 29 3.17 -4.95 6.01
CA MET A 29 4.26 -4.42 5.20
C MET A 29 5.18 -3.51 6.02
N ALA A 30 4.60 -2.64 6.86
CA ALA A 30 5.39 -1.79 7.75
C ALA A 30 6.19 -2.62 8.76
N LYS A 31 5.60 -3.67 9.36
CA LYS A 31 6.31 -4.62 10.23
C LYS A 31 7.40 -5.42 9.50
N ALA A 32 7.29 -5.57 8.18
CA ALA A 32 8.30 -6.20 7.35
C ALA A 32 9.48 -5.27 7.00
N GLY A 33 9.40 -3.98 7.33
CA GLY A 33 10.45 -3.01 7.01
C GLY A 33 10.23 -2.30 5.67
N ALA A 34 8.99 -2.23 5.17
CA ALA A 34 8.70 -1.46 3.96
C ALA A 34 9.16 0.01 4.10
N ASP A 35 9.91 0.49 3.12
CA ASP A 35 10.36 1.90 3.06
C ASP A 35 9.24 2.81 2.55
N ILE A 36 8.51 2.31 1.54
CA ILE A 36 7.34 2.96 0.95
C ILE A 36 6.18 1.96 0.96
N ILE A 37 4.99 2.40 1.33
CA ILE A 37 3.75 1.62 1.15
C ILE A 37 2.86 2.36 0.16
N VAL A 38 2.41 1.64 -0.87
CA VAL A 38 1.53 2.19 -1.89
C VAL A 38 0.09 1.72 -1.64
N ALA A 39 -0.77 2.62 -1.16
CA ALA A 39 -2.20 2.39 -0.98
C ALA A 39 -2.87 2.23 -2.35
N HIS A 40 -3.39 1.04 -2.66
CA HIS A 40 -3.88 0.68 -3.99
C HIS A 40 -5.40 0.59 -4.06
N MET A 41 -6.05 1.44 -4.87
CA MET A 41 -7.51 1.57 -5.00
C MET A 41 -8.13 0.68 -6.10
N GLY A 42 -7.42 -0.37 -6.51
CA GLY A 42 -7.85 -1.25 -7.60
C GLY A 42 -7.49 -0.75 -9.00
N LEU A 43 -8.19 -1.26 -10.01
CA LEU A 43 -7.89 -0.99 -11.42
C LEU A 43 -8.39 0.41 -11.84
N THR A 44 -7.54 1.15 -12.54
CA THR A 44 -7.94 2.41 -13.18
C THR A 44 -9.06 2.18 -14.20
N THR A 45 -10.08 3.03 -14.20
CA THR A 45 -11.24 2.93 -15.11
C THR A 45 -10.91 3.25 -16.57
N SER A 46 -9.79 3.93 -16.85
CA SER A 46 -9.35 4.31 -18.19
C SER A 46 -8.50 3.23 -18.86
N GLY A 47 -8.60 3.11 -20.20
CA GLY A 47 -7.80 2.19 -21.02
C GLY A 47 -8.64 1.07 -21.65
N SER A 48 -8.03 0.29 -22.55
CA SER A 48 -8.71 -0.76 -23.33
C SER A 48 -9.17 -1.98 -22.51
N ILE A 49 -8.72 -2.10 -21.25
CA ILE A 49 -9.03 -3.21 -20.32
C ILE A 49 -9.73 -2.68 -19.05
N GLY A 50 -10.02 -1.37 -18.96
CA GLY A 50 -10.46 -0.69 -17.75
C GLY A 50 -11.63 -1.37 -17.04
N ALA A 51 -11.56 -1.43 -15.70
CA ALA A 51 -12.63 -2.00 -14.90
C ALA A 51 -13.92 -1.19 -15.05
N LYS A 52 -15.06 -1.88 -15.15
CA LYS A 52 -16.39 -1.23 -15.20
C LYS A 52 -16.79 -0.58 -13.87
N THR A 53 -16.07 -0.92 -12.81
CA THR A 53 -16.32 -0.51 -11.43
C THR A 53 -15.01 -0.04 -10.82
N ALA A 54 -15.02 1.14 -10.22
CA ALA A 54 -13.92 1.63 -9.41
C ALA A 54 -14.47 2.16 -8.09
N VAL A 55 -13.57 2.22 -7.11
CA VAL A 55 -13.81 2.90 -5.85
C VAL A 55 -14.09 4.38 -6.16
N SER A 56 -15.08 4.98 -5.50
CA SER A 56 -15.31 6.42 -5.68
C SER A 56 -14.11 7.23 -5.16
N LEU A 57 -14.00 8.49 -5.57
CA LEU A 57 -12.94 9.36 -5.08
C LEU A 57 -13.05 9.56 -3.56
N GLU A 58 -14.28 9.72 -3.05
CA GLU A 58 -14.57 9.89 -1.64
C GLU A 58 -14.17 8.65 -0.81
N GLU A 59 -14.53 7.45 -1.28
CA GLU A 59 -14.12 6.19 -0.64
C GLU A 59 -12.61 5.98 -0.73
N SER A 60 -11.98 6.41 -1.83
CA SER A 60 -10.53 6.30 -2.01
C SER A 60 -9.78 7.18 -1.01
N VAL A 61 -10.25 8.41 -0.75
CA VAL A 61 -9.66 9.28 0.26
C VAL A 61 -9.72 8.63 1.65
N ALA A 62 -10.87 8.08 2.03
CA ALA A 62 -11.05 7.41 3.31
C ALA A 62 -10.10 6.20 3.44
N LEU A 63 -10.07 5.32 2.43
CA LEU A 63 -9.27 4.10 2.48
C LEU A 63 -7.76 4.37 2.44
N VAL A 64 -7.30 5.35 1.63
CA VAL A 64 -5.89 5.77 1.63
C VAL A 64 -5.48 6.28 3.01
N GLN A 65 -6.34 7.06 3.67
CA GLN A 65 -6.06 7.60 4.99
C GLN A 65 -5.97 6.46 6.04
N GLU A 66 -6.89 5.50 6.02
CA GLU A 66 -6.85 4.35 6.93
C GLU A 66 -5.57 3.51 6.75
N ILE A 67 -5.17 3.27 5.49
CA ILE A 67 -3.91 2.57 5.16
C ILE A 67 -2.69 3.36 5.66
N ALA A 68 -2.67 4.67 5.42
CA ALA A 68 -1.58 5.54 5.84
C ALA A 68 -1.43 5.56 7.36
N ASP A 69 -2.53 5.70 8.09
CA ASP A 69 -2.53 5.75 9.55
C ASP A 69 -2.08 4.42 10.16
N ALA A 70 -2.59 3.30 9.62
CA ALA A 70 -2.22 1.97 10.08
C ALA A 70 -0.73 1.68 9.87
N ALA A 71 -0.16 2.09 8.72
CA ALA A 71 1.27 1.99 8.46
C ALA A 71 2.11 2.87 9.41
N LYS A 72 1.69 4.14 9.59
CA LYS A 72 2.41 5.11 10.43
C LYS A 72 2.37 4.80 11.92
N GLN A 73 1.35 4.08 12.39
CA GLN A 73 1.33 3.54 13.76
C GLN A 73 2.46 2.54 14.01
N ILE A 74 2.94 1.83 12.98
CA ILE A 74 4.05 0.89 13.07
C ILE A 74 5.39 1.58 12.82
N ASN A 75 5.46 2.41 11.77
CA ASN A 75 6.66 3.16 11.42
C ASN A 75 6.28 4.60 11.04
N PRO A 76 6.49 5.59 11.93
CA PRO A 76 6.18 6.99 11.65
C PRO A 76 6.93 7.60 10.46
N HIS A 77 8.01 6.95 10.00
CA HIS A 77 8.88 7.43 8.91
C HIS A 77 8.59 6.75 7.57
N VAL A 78 7.67 5.78 7.50
CA VAL A 78 7.29 5.16 6.22
C VAL A 78 6.69 6.19 5.28
N ILE A 79 7.10 6.15 4.01
CA ILE A 79 6.54 7.00 2.97
C ILE A 79 5.27 6.35 2.44
N ILE A 80 4.20 7.14 2.28
CA ILE A 80 2.94 6.65 1.73
C ILE A 80 2.72 7.28 0.36
N LEU A 81 2.40 6.44 -0.62
CA LEU A 81 1.91 6.84 -1.94
C LEU A 81 0.52 6.25 -2.15
N CYS A 82 -0.28 6.84 -3.05
CA CYS A 82 -1.54 6.25 -3.51
C CYS A 82 -1.47 5.92 -5.00
N HIS A 83 -2.19 4.87 -5.40
CA HIS A 83 -2.26 4.39 -6.78
C HIS A 83 -3.62 3.72 -7.04
N GLY A 84 -4.06 3.70 -8.29
CA GLY A 84 -5.34 3.11 -8.72
C GLY A 84 -6.38 4.16 -9.05
#